data_AF-A0A644WIK0-F1
#
_entry.id   AF-A0A644WIK0-F1
#
_cell.length_a   1.000
_cell.length_b   1.000
_cell.length_c   1.000
_cell.angle_alpha   90.00
_cell.angle_beta   90.00
_cell.angle_gamma   90.00
#
_symmetry.space_group_name_H-M   'P 1'
#
loop_
_entity.id
_entity.type
_entity.pdbx_description
1 polymer ?
#
loop_
_entity_poly.entity_id
_entity_poly.type
_entity_poly.pdbx_seq_one_letter_code
_entity_poly.pdbx_strand_id
1 'polypeptide(L)'
;MKPFLRFLLRFIIGVMSLAALLVLSLWLDLIITGAVKYPLLGVEYKFHRYERSFEAVYQFISDLDLTPYQVDGEPAPYISIKSIDAINDEKAYKIYINEKEIYLDLDDSVTQALDILFEQARISHIIQLAEPDDQYVYFTMKEYYGVAYSKSGEKPVGIASGYAYYFKPMNGNWFYWDSDDD
;
A
#
# COMPACT_ATOMS: atom_id res chain seq x y z
N MET A 1 41.98 -39.04 5.55
CA MET A 1 41.31 -38.75 4.26
C MET A 1 42.35 -38.56 3.18
N LYS A 2 42.21 -39.24 2.04
CA LYS A 2 43.12 -39.11 0.89
C LYS A 2 43.15 -37.64 0.39
N PRO A 3 44.32 -37.12 -0.03
CA PRO A 3 44.47 -35.71 -0.45
C PRO A 3 43.50 -35.33 -1.59
N PHE A 4 43.22 -36.28 -2.49
CA PHE A 4 42.22 -36.14 -3.55
C PHE A 4 40.81 -35.83 -3.02
N LEU A 5 40.40 -36.48 -1.93
CA LEU A 5 39.07 -36.27 -1.33
C LEU A 5 38.95 -34.88 -0.68
N ARG A 6 40.05 -34.37 -0.09
CA ARG A 6 40.11 -33.01 0.46
C ARG A 6 40.07 -31.95 -0.65
N PHE A 7 40.72 -32.22 -1.78
CA PHE A 7 40.67 -31.35 -2.95
C PHE A 7 39.25 -31.29 -3.55
N LEU A 8 38.62 -32.45 -3.76
CA LEU A 8 37.26 -32.54 -4.29
C LEU A 8 36.25 -31.80 -3.40
N LEU A 9 36.34 -31.96 -2.08
CA LEU A 9 35.47 -31.26 -1.14
C LEU A 9 35.63 -29.73 -1.22
N ARG A 10 36.88 -29.23 -1.25
CA ARG A 10 37.16 -27.80 -1.37
C ARG A 10 36.69 -27.23 -2.71
N PHE A 11 36.83 -28.00 -3.78
CA PHE A 11 36.33 -27.64 -5.10
C PHE A 11 34.81 -27.50 -5.12
N ILE A 12 34.09 -28.48 -4.57
CA ILE A 12 32.62 -28.43 -4.48
C ILE A 12 32.16 -27.21 -3.66
N ILE A 13 32.79 -26.95 -2.51
CA ILE A 13 32.47 -25.78 -1.68
C ILE A 13 32.72 -24.49 -2.47
N GLY A 14 33.85 -24.38 -3.16
CA GLY A 14 34.17 -23.20 -3.98
C GLY A 14 33.15 -22.94 -5.08
N VAL A 15 32.72 -24.00 -5.79
CA VAL A 15 31.68 -23.89 -6.83
C VAL A 15 30.34 -23.50 -6.23
N MET A 16 29.93 -24.10 -5.12
CA MET A 16 28.68 -23.77 -4.43
C MET A 16 28.65 -22.34 -3.90
N SER A 17 29.77 -21.88 -3.32
CA SER A 17 29.91 -20.49 -2.86
C SER A 17 29.85 -19.50 -4.01
N LEU A 18 30.49 -19.80 -5.15
CA LEU A 18 30.42 -18.95 -6.34
C LEU A 18 29.01 -18.90 -6.92
N ALA A 19 28.32 -20.05 -7.01
CA ALA A 19 26.93 -20.12 -7.47
C ALA A 19 25.99 -19.33 -6.54
N ALA A 20 26.15 -19.46 -5.22
CA ALA A 20 25.37 -18.69 -4.26
C ALA A 20 25.61 -17.18 -4.38
N LEU A 21 26.87 -16.77 -4.58
CA LEU A 21 27.23 -15.37 -4.84
C LEU A 21 26.58 -14.85 -6.12
N LEU A 22 26.60 -15.61 -7.21
CA LEU A 22 25.97 -15.21 -8.47
C LEU A 22 24.45 -15.07 -8.33
N VAL A 23 23.80 -16.01 -7.64
CA VAL A 23 22.35 -15.93 -7.37
C VAL A 23 22.04 -14.70 -6.51
N LEU A 24 22.82 -14.44 -5.46
CA LEU A 24 22.66 -13.27 -4.60
C LEU A 24 22.88 -11.97 -5.38
N SER A 25 23.91 -11.90 -6.23
CA SER A 25 24.20 -10.74 -7.07
C SER A 25 23.07 -10.50 -8.08
N LEU A 26 22.54 -11.54 -8.70
CA LEU A 26 21.41 -11.43 -9.62
C LEU A 26 20.13 -11.00 -8.89
N TRP A 27 19.91 -11.49 -7.67
CA TRP A 27 18.82 -11.03 -6.81
C TRP A 27 18.97 -9.54 -6.43
N LEU A 28 20.16 -9.12 -6.03
CA LEU A 28 20.46 -7.71 -5.73
C LEU A 28 20.28 -6.82 -6.96
N ASP A 29 20.74 -7.27 -8.12
CA ASP A 29 20.60 -6.56 -9.39
C ASP A 29 19.11 -6.39 -9.77
N LEU A 30 18.31 -7.45 -9.63
CA LEU A 30 16.86 -7.39 -9.84
C LEU A 30 16.14 -6.44 -8.87
N ILE A 31 16.65 -6.30 -7.64
CA ILE A 31 16.13 -5.35 -6.63
C ILE A 31 16.53 -3.91 -6.98
N ILE A 32 17.80 -3.68 -7.34
CA ILE A 32 18.36 -2.34 -7.64
C ILE A 32 17.80 -1.79 -8.95
N THR A 33 17.63 -2.64 -9.97
CA THR A 33 17.13 -2.24 -11.30
C THR A 33 15.61 -2.10 -11.36
N GLY A 34 14.88 -2.41 -10.27
CA GLY A 34 13.42 -2.37 -10.26
C GLY A 34 12.73 -3.42 -11.16
N ALA A 35 13.51 -4.31 -11.80
CA ALA A 35 12.99 -5.35 -12.70
C ALA A 35 12.05 -6.33 -11.98
N VAL A 36 12.32 -6.59 -10.69
CA VAL A 36 11.29 -7.06 -9.77
C VAL A 36 10.62 -5.80 -9.22
N LYS A 37 9.34 -5.58 -9.56
CA LYS A 37 8.52 -4.50 -9.01
C LYS A 37 8.34 -4.70 -7.50
N TYR A 38 9.39 -4.41 -6.74
CA TYR A 38 9.53 -4.48 -5.30
C TYR A 38 8.38 -3.84 -4.52
N PRO A 39 7.74 -2.73 -4.97
CA PRO A 39 6.55 -2.23 -4.31
C PRO A 39 5.43 -3.28 -4.22
N LEU A 40 5.23 -4.12 -5.23
CA LEU A 40 4.10 -5.06 -5.24
C LEU A 40 4.23 -6.14 -4.15
N LEU A 41 5.41 -6.74 -3.99
CA LEU A 41 5.67 -7.75 -2.96
C LEU A 41 5.60 -7.14 -1.55
N GLY A 42 6.10 -5.91 -1.39
CA GLY A 42 6.02 -5.18 -0.13
C GLY A 42 4.58 -4.83 0.25
N VAL A 43 3.78 -4.38 -0.71
CA VAL A 43 2.36 -4.07 -0.53
C VAL A 43 1.57 -5.33 -0.22
N GLU A 44 1.76 -6.40 -0.99
CA GLU A 44 1.11 -7.70 -0.78
C GLU A 44 1.41 -8.26 0.61
N TYR A 45 2.69 -8.25 1.01
CA TYR A 45 3.10 -8.69 2.34
C TYR A 45 2.40 -7.87 3.45
N LYS A 46 2.40 -6.54 3.32
CA LYS A 46 1.77 -5.65 4.31
C LYS A 46 0.25 -5.82 4.33
N PHE A 47 -0.37 -5.97 3.17
CA PHE A 47 -1.79 -6.24 3.03
C PHE A 47 -2.16 -7.50 3.80
N HIS A 48 -1.52 -8.64 3.54
CA HIS A 48 -1.83 -9.88 4.25
C HIS A 48 -1.50 -9.83 5.73
N ARG A 49 -0.41 -9.14 6.10
CA ARG A 49 -0.04 -8.99 7.51
C ARG A 49 -1.07 -8.18 8.31
N TYR A 50 -1.72 -7.20 7.69
CA TYR A 50 -2.63 -6.26 8.35
C TYR A 50 -4.04 -6.26 7.73
N GLU A 51 -4.46 -7.37 7.12
CA GLU A 51 -5.69 -7.48 6.31
C GLU A 51 -6.93 -7.01 7.06
N ARG A 52 -7.05 -7.39 8.35
CA ARG A 52 -8.15 -6.95 9.21
C ARG A 52 -8.18 -5.45 9.43
N SER A 53 -7.02 -4.79 9.49
CA SER A 53 -6.94 -3.34 9.66
C SER A 53 -7.35 -2.62 8.38
N PHE A 54 -6.95 -3.14 7.20
CA PHE A 54 -7.44 -2.62 5.93
C PHE A 54 -8.96 -2.76 5.82
N GLU A 55 -9.50 -3.94 6.12
CA GLU A 55 -10.94 -4.21 6.06
C GLU A 55 -11.73 -3.32 7.02
N ALA A 56 -11.29 -3.20 8.28
CA ALA A 56 -11.98 -2.37 9.27
C ALA A 56 -12.07 -0.89 8.84
N VAL A 57 -10.97 -0.34 8.30
CA VAL A 57 -10.95 1.04 7.82
C VAL A 57 -11.74 1.20 6.53
N TYR A 58 -11.70 0.22 5.63
CA TYR A 58 -12.50 0.21 4.41
C TYR A 58 -14.00 0.24 4.72
N GLN A 59 -14.46 -0.63 5.62
CA GLN A 59 -15.86 -0.68 6.05
C GLN A 59 -16.28 0.63 6.70
N PHE A 60 -15.46 1.16 7.62
CA PHE A 60 -15.71 2.47 8.24
C PHE A 60 -15.88 3.59 7.19
N ILE A 61 -14.98 3.69 6.22
CA ILE A 61 -15.05 4.70 5.16
C ILE A 61 -16.27 4.49 4.25
N SER A 62 -16.63 3.23 3.98
CA SER A 62 -17.77 2.89 3.11
C SER A 62 -19.12 3.15 3.76
N ASP A 63 -19.20 3.01 5.09
CA ASP A 63 -20.43 3.21 5.87
C ASP A 63 -20.60 4.65 6.37
N LEU A 64 -19.56 5.50 6.23
CA LEU A 64 -19.60 6.88 6.68
C LEU A 64 -20.59 7.71 5.84
N ASP A 65 -21.62 8.26 6.49
CA ASP A 65 -22.56 9.17 5.84
C ASP A 65 -21.93 10.55 5.59
N LEU A 66 -21.67 10.84 4.31
CA LEU A 66 -21.13 12.12 3.87
C LEU A 66 -22.21 13.15 3.50
N THR A 67 -23.49 12.79 3.53
CA THR A 67 -24.62 13.67 3.20
C THR A 67 -24.61 15.01 3.98
N PRO A 68 -24.26 15.04 5.29
CA PRO A 68 -24.19 16.30 6.04
C PRO A 68 -23.16 17.30 5.51
N TYR A 69 -22.21 16.85 4.70
CA TYR A 69 -21.13 17.66 4.14
C TYR A 69 -21.38 18.07 2.69
N GLN A 70 -22.51 17.66 2.10
CA GLN A 70 -22.90 18.07 0.76
C GLN A 70 -23.24 19.56 0.74
N VAL A 71 -22.64 20.28 -0.21
CA VAL A 71 -22.92 21.69 -0.46
C VAL A 71 -23.45 21.84 -1.88
N ASP A 72 -24.51 22.63 -2.05
CA ASP A 72 -25.11 22.87 -3.35
C ASP A 72 -24.13 23.58 -4.29
N GLY A 73 -23.93 23.00 -5.47
CA GLY A 73 -23.03 23.53 -6.50
C GLY A 73 -21.55 23.15 -6.33
N GLU A 74 -21.19 22.43 -5.26
CA GLU A 74 -19.84 21.89 -5.03
C GLU A 74 -19.74 20.42 -5.46
N PRO A 75 -18.53 19.89 -5.73
CA PRO A 75 -18.32 18.47 -5.94
C PRO A 75 -18.84 17.62 -4.76
N ALA A 76 -19.17 16.36 -5.06
CA ALA A 76 -19.57 15.40 -4.04
C ALA A 76 -18.50 15.30 -2.94
N PRO A 77 -18.90 15.24 -1.66
CA PRO A 77 -17.95 15.17 -0.56
C PRO A 77 -17.15 13.88 -0.61
N TYR A 78 -15.87 13.98 -0.28
CA TYR A 78 -14.99 12.82 -0.15
C TYR A 78 -14.21 12.88 1.15
N ILE A 79 -13.91 11.70 1.70
CA ILE A 79 -13.05 11.54 2.87
C ILE A 79 -11.61 11.24 2.44
N SER A 80 -10.66 11.87 3.12
CA SER A 80 -9.25 11.50 3.06
C SER A 80 -8.64 11.46 4.45
N ILE A 81 -7.69 10.54 4.66
CA ILE A 81 -6.95 10.37 5.91
C ILE A 81 -5.47 10.44 5.56
N LYS A 82 -4.77 11.46 6.03
CA LYS A 82 -3.38 11.76 5.64
C LYS A 82 -2.46 11.56 6.82
N SER A 83 -1.32 10.91 6.59
CA SER A 83 -0.26 10.83 7.59
C SER A 83 0.25 12.23 7.90
N ILE A 84 0.52 12.51 9.16
CA ILE A 84 1.21 13.73 9.59
C ILE A 84 2.56 13.37 10.21
N ASP A 85 3.52 14.28 10.09
CA ASP A 85 4.73 14.21 10.90
C ASP A 85 4.33 14.54 12.35
N ALA A 86 3.94 13.52 13.10
CA ALA A 86 3.51 13.68 14.49
C ALA A 86 4.67 14.23 15.33
N ILE A 87 4.47 15.43 15.90
CA ILE A 87 5.38 16.02 16.88
C ILE A 87 4.75 15.75 18.26
N ASN A 88 5.26 14.74 18.99
CA ASN A 88 4.76 14.21 20.27
C ASN A 88 3.55 13.26 20.15
N ASP A 89 2.90 12.92 21.29
CA ASP A 89 1.79 11.96 21.49
C ASP A 89 0.50 12.22 20.67
N GLU A 90 0.57 13.01 19.60
CA GLU A 90 -0.51 13.18 18.64
C GLU A 90 -0.62 11.96 17.71
N LYS A 91 -1.84 11.69 17.22
CA LYS A 91 -2.08 10.62 16.24
C LYS A 91 -1.22 10.83 14.99
N ALA A 92 -0.73 9.74 14.40
CA ALA A 92 0.08 9.77 13.17
C ALA A 92 -0.69 10.21 11.91
N TYR A 93 -1.96 10.56 12.03
CA TYR A 93 -2.84 10.93 10.91
C TYR A 93 -3.88 11.97 11.30
N LYS A 94 -4.41 12.64 10.26
CA LYS A 94 -5.57 13.52 10.34
C LYS A 94 -6.63 13.14 9.31
N ILE A 95 -7.89 13.39 9.64
CA ILE A 95 -9.05 13.08 8.79
C ILE A 95 -9.59 14.37 8.20
N TYR A 96 -9.94 14.31 6.92
CA TYR A 96 -10.43 15.44 6.15
C TYR A 96 -11.67 15.06 5.37
N ILE A 97 -12.63 15.97 5.29
CA ILE A 97 -13.70 15.93 4.29
C ILE A 97 -13.54 17.15 3.40
N ASN A 98 -13.44 16.94 2.08
CA ASN A 98 -13.18 18.02 1.11
C ASN A 98 -11.98 18.90 1.50
N GLU A 99 -10.87 18.26 1.90
CA GLU A 99 -9.64 18.93 2.39
C GLU A 99 -9.79 19.76 3.67
N LYS A 100 -10.96 19.74 4.33
CA LYS A 100 -11.15 20.39 5.63
C LYS A 100 -10.94 19.37 6.74
N GLU A 101 -10.02 19.67 7.65
CA GLU A 101 -9.75 18.82 8.81
C GLU A 101 -11.02 18.71 9.66
N ILE A 102 -11.35 17.48 10.05
CA ILE A 102 -12.48 17.18 10.91
C ILE A 102 -12.05 16.27 12.06
N TYR A 103 -12.76 16.41 13.17
CA TYR A 103 -12.67 15.47 14.28
C TYR A 103 -13.87 14.53 14.21
N LEU A 104 -13.60 13.26 13.96
CA LEU A 104 -14.59 12.19 14.06
C LEU A 104 -14.35 11.44 15.36
N ASP A 105 -15.43 11.16 16.08
CA ASP A 105 -15.40 10.20 17.18
C ASP A 105 -15.38 8.80 16.57
N LEU A 106 -14.24 8.15 16.66
CA LEU A 106 -14.00 6.85 16.04
C LEU A 106 -14.08 5.76 17.10
N ASP A 107 -14.71 4.65 16.75
CA ASP A 107 -14.63 3.44 17.58
C ASP A 107 -13.17 3.02 17.81
N ASP A 108 -12.90 2.44 18.98
CA ASP A 108 -11.55 1.97 19.37
C ASP A 108 -10.95 1.01 18.33
N SER A 109 -11.79 0.19 17.70
CA SER A 109 -11.38 -0.76 16.65
C SER A 109 -10.86 -0.05 15.40
N VAL A 110 -11.55 1.01 14.96
CA VAL A 110 -11.17 1.81 13.79
C VAL A 110 -9.92 2.63 14.12
N THR A 111 -9.87 3.21 15.32
CA THR A 111 -8.68 3.93 15.79
C THR A 111 -7.44 3.02 15.78
N GLN A 112 -7.53 1.82 16.39
CA GLN A 112 -6.42 0.87 16.40
C GLN A 112 -6.04 0.40 14.99
N ALA A 113 -7.02 0.20 14.10
CA ALA A 113 -6.76 -0.19 12.72
C ALA A 113 -5.99 0.91 11.97
N LEU A 114 -6.40 2.17 12.13
CA LEU A 114 -5.68 3.31 11.54
C LEU A 114 -4.27 3.42 12.10
N ASP A 115 -4.07 3.29 13.41
CA ASP A 115 -2.74 3.34 14.03
C ASP A 115 -1.82 2.26 13.43
N ILE A 116 -2.31 1.01 13.30
CA ILE A 116 -1.57 -0.08 12.64
C ILE A 116 -1.22 0.27 11.19
N LEU A 117 -2.17 0.79 10.42
CA LEU A 117 -1.96 1.11 9.01
C LEU A 117 -0.92 2.23 8.82
N PHE A 118 -1.03 3.32 9.56
CA PHE A 118 -0.13 4.47 9.42
C PHE A 118 1.27 4.18 10.03
N GLU A 119 1.34 3.57 11.20
CA GLU A 119 2.62 3.36 11.90
C GLU A 119 3.36 2.11 11.41
N GLN A 120 2.64 1.00 11.22
CA GLN A 120 3.25 -0.30 10.93
C GLN A 120 3.20 -0.67 9.44
N ALA A 121 2.05 -0.46 8.77
CA ALA A 121 1.94 -0.68 7.33
C ALA A 121 2.55 0.47 6.51
N ARG A 122 2.83 1.61 7.15
CA ARG A 122 3.41 2.82 6.51
C ARG A 122 2.54 3.35 5.38
N ILE A 123 1.22 3.32 5.59
CA ILE A 123 0.28 4.07 4.75
C ILE A 123 0.59 5.56 4.91
N SER A 124 0.68 6.27 3.80
CA SER A 124 0.85 7.73 3.76
C SER A 124 -0.49 8.44 3.61
N HIS A 125 -1.42 7.84 2.86
CA HIS A 125 -2.69 8.46 2.54
C HIS A 125 -3.76 7.41 2.27
N ILE A 126 -4.95 7.61 2.82
CA ILE A 126 -6.16 6.88 2.48
C ILE A 126 -7.13 7.88 1.86
N ILE A 127 -7.69 7.58 0.70
CA ILE A 127 -8.68 8.45 0.05
C ILE A 127 -9.80 7.63 -0.55
N GLN A 128 -11.01 8.13 -0.35
CA GLN A 128 -12.18 7.66 -1.08
C GLN A 128 -12.38 8.55 -2.30
N LEU A 129 -12.38 7.96 -3.49
CA LEU A 129 -12.79 8.67 -4.71
C LEU A 129 -14.22 8.27 -5.04
N ALA A 130 -15.08 9.27 -5.19
CA ALA A 130 -16.43 9.11 -5.70
C ALA A 130 -16.38 9.31 -7.23
N GLU A 131 -16.38 8.22 -7.98
CA GLU A 131 -16.75 8.27 -9.40
C GLU A 131 -18.25 7.98 -9.54
N PRO A 132 -18.89 8.42 -10.64
CA PRO A 132 -20.34 8.32 -10.79
C PRO A 132 -20.91 6.90 -10.69
N ASP A 133 -20.09 5.88 -10.96
CA ASP A 133 -20.55 4.49 -11.07
C ASP A 133 -20.02 3.55 -9.95
N ASP A 134 -18.89 3.88 -9.30
CA ASP A 134 -18.35 3.10 -8.17
C ASP A 134 -17.50 3.95 -7.21
N GLN A 135 -17.48 3.53 -5.95
CA GLN A 135 -16.74 4.19 -4.88
C GLN A 135 -15.49 3.38 -4.56
N TYR A 136 -14.33 3.99 -4.80
CA TYR A 136 -13.04 3.34 -4.60
C TYR A 136 -12.35 3.88 -3.36
N VAL A 137 -11.78 3.01 -2.53
CA VAL A 137 -10.96 3.41 -1.37
C VAL A 137 -9.53 2.98 -1.61
N TYR A 138 -8.65 3.97 -1.73
CA TYR A 138 -7.23 3.77 -1.98
C TYR A 138 -6.45 3.92 -0.70
N PHE A 139 -5.61 2.92 -0.41
CA PHE A 139 -4.64 2.90 0.66
C PHE A 139 -3.24 3.05 0.04
N THR A 140 -2.74 4.27 0.06
CA THR A 140 -1.48 4.66 -0.58
C THR A 140 -0.33 4.54 0.40
N MET A 141 0.78 3.93 -0.03
CA MET A 141 2.06 3.94 0.66
C MET A 141 2.95 5.06 0.08
N LYS A 142 4.13 5.30 0.68
CA LYS A 142 5.13 6.19 0.06
C LYS A 142 5.45 5.71 -1.37
N GLU A 143 5.65 6.63 -2.31
CA GLU A 143 5.93 6.36 -3.74
C GLU A 143 4.72 5.85 -4.57
N TYR A 144 3.50 6.30 -4.25
CA TYR A 144 2.28 6.14 -5.08
C TYR A 144 1.91 4.71 -5.49
N TYR A 145 2.28 3.73 -4.67
CA TYR A 145 1.81 2.36 -4.76
C TYR A 145 0.92 2.00 -3.56
N GLY A 146 0.05 1.01 -3.72
CA GLY A 146 -0.90 0.69 -2.67
C GLY A 146 -1.94 -0.37 -3.03
N VAL A 147 -3.00 -0.37 -2.23
CA VAL A 147 -4.17 -1.26 -2.38
C VAL A 147 -5.40 -0.40 -2.61
N ALA A 148 -6.22 -0.77 -3.57
CA ALA A 148 -7.49 -0.15 -3.89
C ALA A 148 -8.62 -1.17 -3.70
N TYR A 149 -9.61 -0.78 -2.91
CA TYR A 149 -10.86 -1.51 -2.75
C TYR A 149 -11.88 -0.96 -3.73
N SER A 150 -12.48 -1.85 -4.52
CA SER A 150 -13.64 -1.55 -5.38
C SER A 150 -14.83 -2.34 -4.85
N LYS A 151 -15.95 -1.66 -4.62
CA LYS A 151 -17.18 -2.29 -4.15
C LYS A 151 -17.80 -3.18 -5.23
N SER A 152 -17.74 -2.76 -6.49
CA SER A 152 -18.22 -3.54 -7.63
C SER A 152 -17.27 -4.68 -8.03
N GLY A 153 -15.99 -4.60 -7.62
CA GLY A 153 -14.91 -5.46 -8.08
C GLY A 153 -14.31 -5.02 -9.43
N GLU A 154 -14.85 -3.97 -10.05
CA GLU A 154 -14.31 -3.40 -11.27
C GLU A 154 -12.93 -2.78 -11.06
N LYS A 155 -12.19 -2.62 -12.16
CA LYS A 155 -10.84 -2.06 -12.13
C LYS A 155 -10.93 -0.59 -11.71
N PRO A 156 -10.21 -0.17 -10.65
CA PRO A 156 -10.18 1.21 -10.22
C PRO A 156 -9.51 2.12 -11.27
N VAL A 157 -9.87 3.41 -11.19
CA VAL A 157 -9.29 4.49 -12.00
C VAL A 157 -8.06 5.12 -11.30
N GLY A 158 -7.32 5.97 -12.01
CA GLY A 158 -6.17 6.66 -11.42
C GLY A 158 -6.56 7.61 -10.27
N ILE A 159 -5.64 7.82 -9.31
CA ILE A 159 -5.91 8.58 -8.08
C ILE A 159 -5.62 10.08 -8.26
N ALA A 160 -4.52 10.41 -8.94
CA ALA A 160 -4.08 11.78 -9.16
C ALA A 160 -3.87 12.03 -10.66
N SER A 161 -4.24 13.23 -11.11
CA SER A 161 -3.97 13.67 -12.47
C SER A 161 -2.46 13.83 -12.69
N GLY A 162 -1.98 13.45 -13.89
CA GLY A 162 -0.56 13.54 -14.25
C GLY A 162 0.26 12.28 -13.92
N TYR A 163 -0.33 11.28 -13.27
CA TYR A 163 0.29 9.98 -13.02
C TYR A 163 -0.41 8.88 -13.80
N ALA A 164 0.37 7.95 -14.35
CA ALA A 164 -0.18 6.77 -15.00
C ALA A 164 -0.06 5.59 -14.02
N TYR A 165 -1.19 4.99 -13.65
CA TYR A 165 -1.24 3.91 -12.68
C TYR A 165 -1.43 2.56 -13.36
N TYR A 166 -0.61 1.59 -12.98
CA TYR A 166 -0.88 0.19 -13.28
C TYR A 166 -1.73 -0.43 -12.17
N PHE A 167 -2.65 -1.31 -12.54
CA PHE A 167 -3.46 -2.07 -11.59
C PHE A 167 -3.38 -3.56 -11.90
N LYS A 168 -3.32 -4.37 -10.85
CA LYS A 168 -3.35 -5.82 -10.94
C LYS A 168 -4.34 -6.38 -9.93
N PRO A 169 -5.30 -7.21 -10.36
CA PRO A 169 -6.20 -7.88 -9.44
C PRO A 169 -5.46 -9.00 -8.73
N MET A 170 -5.51 -9.04 -7.40
CA MET A 170 -4.98 -10.12 -6.58
C MET A 170 -5.80 -10.24 -5.30
N ASN A 171 -6.09 -11.46 -4.85
CA ASN A 171 -6.75 -11.70 -3.56
C ASN A 171 -8.06 -10.91 -3.36
N GLY A 172 -8.85 -10.75 -4.43
CA GLY A 172 -10.11 -9.99 -4.39
C GLY A 172 -9.96 -8.47 -4.32
N ASN A 173 -8.72 -7.96 -4.35
CA ASN A 173 -8.40 -6.53 -4.27
C ASN A 173 -7.56 -6.07 -5.47
N TRP A 174 -7.46 -4.76 -5.65
CA TRP A 174 -6.63 -4.17 -6.71
C TRP A 174 -5.36 -3.60 -6.14
N PHE A 175 -4.22 -4.10 -6.60
CA PHE A 175 -2.92 -3.57 -6.23
C PHE A 175 -2.47 -2.62 -7.32
N TYR A 176 -2.01 -1.44 -6.93
CA TYR A 176 -1.58 -0.42 -7.87
C TYR A 176 -0.21 0.13 -7.55
N TRP A 177 0.44 0.65 -8.58
CA TRP A 177 1.70 1.37 -8.49
C TRP A 177 1.78 2.36 -9.63
N ASP A 178 2.47 3.46 -9.38
CA ASP A 178 2.81 4.44 -10.40
C ASP A 178 3.65 3.80 -11.50
N SER A 179 3.42 4.22 -12.73
CA SER A 179 4.00 3.57 -13.90
C SER A 179 5.48 3.83 -14.07
N ASP A 180 6.04 4.90 -13.48
CA ASP A 180 7.43 5.37 -13.61
C ASP A 180 8.22 4.63 -14.69
N ASP A 181 7.78 4.86 -15.94
CA ASP A 181 8.55 4.66 -17.16
C ASP A 181 8.94 6.07 -17.63
N ASP A 182 9.87 6.69 -16.91
CA ASP A 182 10.76 7.76 -17.40
C ASP A 182 12.21 7.40 -17.05
#